data_AF-A0A7Y5GGT8-F1
#
_entry.id   AF-A0A7Y5GGT8-F1
#
_cell.length_a   1.000
_cell.length_b   1.000
_cell.length_c   1.000
_cell.angle_alpha   90.00
_cell.angle_beta   90.00
_cell.angle_gamma   90.00
#
_symmetry.space_group_name_H-M   'P 1'
#
loop_
_entity.id
_entity.type
_entity.pdbx_description
1 polymer ?
#
loop_
_entity_poly.entity_id
_entity_poly.type
_entity_poly.pdbx_seq_one_letter_code
_entity_poly.pdbx_strand_id
1 'polypeptide(L)' 'METQTFEFTPEQLRLIAELLENERRTLSLQTRHSFSHTYRATLQAKLRMVDDLLNQIRQHQPA' A
#
# COMPACT_ATOMS: atom_id res chain seq x y z
N MET A 1 26.90 15.84 -3.27
CA MET A 1 26.02 15.07 -2.36
C MET A 1 25.73 13.77 -3.07
N GLU A 2 26.28 12.65 -2.60
CA GLU A 2 25.99 11.33 -3.18
C GLU A 2 24.64 10.84 -2.65
N THR A 3 23.71 10.52 -3.55
CA THR A 3 22.42 9.93 -3.19
C THR A 3 22.65 8.45 -2.85
N GLN A 4 22.76 8.12 -1.56
CA GLN A 4 22.73 6.72 -1.14
C GLN A 4 21.34 6.14 -1.47
N THR A 5 21.31 5.18 -2.38
CA THR A 5 20.08 4.47 -2.73
C THR A 5 19.96 3.31 -1.74
N PHE A 6 19.04 3.42 -0.79
CA PHE A 6 18.73 2.33 0.14
C PHE A 6 17.87 1.30 -0.59
N GLU A 7 18.43 0.12 -0.83
CA GLU A 7 17.68 -1.01 -1.39
C GLU A 7 17.14 -1.88 -0.25
N PHE A 8 15.84 -2.21 -0.33
CA PHE A 8 15.22 -3.14 0.61
C PHE A 8 15.61 -4.58 0.27
N THR A 9 15.86 -5.39 1.30
CA THR A 9 16.04 -6.83 1.09
C THR A 9 14.71 -7.49 0.67
N PRO A 10 14.74 -8.65 0.00
CA PRO A 10 13.51 -9.37 -0.35
C PRO A 10 12.60 -9.66 0.85
N GLU A 11 13.18 -9.94 2.01
CA GLU A 11 12.43 -10.18 3.24
C GLU A 11 11.77 -8.90 3.76
N GLN A 12 12.44 -7.75 3.68
CA GLN A 12 11.85 -6.46 3.99
C GLN A 12 10.69 -6.14 3.04
N LEU A 13 10.85 -6.40 1.74
CA LEU A 13 9.78 -6.23 0.76
C LEU A 13 8.58 -7.13 1.05
N ARG A 14 8.78 -8.36 1.52
CA ARG A 14 7.71 -9.27 1.97
C ARG A 14 6.97 -8.71 3.18
N LEU A 15 7.68 -8.30 4.23
CA LEU A 15 7.09 -7.71 5.42
C LEU A 15 6.29 -6.43 5.09
N ILE A 16 6.81 -5.56 4.22
CA ILE A 16 6.11 -4.36 3.76
C ILE A 16 4.83 -4.74 3.01
N ALA A 17 4.88 -5.76 2.14
CA ALA A 17 3.70 -6.23 1.43
C ALA A 17 2.61 -6.73 2.39
N GLU A 18 2.97 -7.52 3.40
CA GLU A 18 2.01 -8.02 4.41
C GLU A 18 1.34 -6.88 5.19
N LEU A 19 2.11 -5.85 5.57
CA LEU A 19 1.57 -4.66 6.23
C LEU A 19 0.58 -3.90 5.31
N LEU A 20 0.93 -3.72 4.05
CA LEU A 20 0.07 -3.06 3.07
C LEU A 20 -1.18 -3.87 2.76
N GLU A 21 -1.13 -5.20 2.74
CA GLU A 21 -2.32 -6.03 2.58
C GLU A 21 -3.31 -5.89 3.75
N ASN A 22 -2.80 -5.80 4.98
CA ASN A 22 -3.60 -5.53 6.17
C ASN A 22 -4.25 -4.14 6.11
N GLU A 23 -3.51 -3.12 5.68
CA GLU A 23 -4.04 -1.76 5.49
C GLU A 23 -5.11 -1.73 4.39
N ARG A 24 -4.88 -2.39 3.25
CA ARG A 24 -5.87 -2.53 2.16
C ARG A 24 -7.16 -3.15 2.67
N ARG A 25 -7.07 -4.20 3.49
CA ARG A 25 -8.24 -4.87 4.08
C ARG A 25 -9.01 -3.91 4.99
N THR A 26 -8.30 -3.16 5.84
CA THR A 26 -8.91 -2.17 6.74
C THR A 26 -9.61 -1.05 5.97
N LEU A 27 -8.95 -0.47 4.97
CA LEU A 27 -9.52 0.56 4.11
C LEU A 27 -10.73 0.03 3.32
N SER A 28 -10.66 -1.20 2.80
CA SER A 28 -11.78 -1.84 2.11
C SER A 28 -12.99 -2.00 3.04
N LEU A 29 -12.79 -2.39 4.30
CA LEU A 29 -13.87 -2.47 5.28
C LEU A 29 -14.45 -1.07 5.55
N GLN A 30 -13.60 -0.06 5.78
CA GLN A 30 -14.04 1.32 6.01
C GLN A 30 -14.86 1.88 4.85
N THR A 31 -14.50 1.60 3.59
CA THR A 31 -15.28 2.09 2.43
C THR A 31 -16.71 1.55 2.36
N ARG A 32 -17.04 0.47 3.08
CA ARG A 32 -18.40 -0.11 3.16
C ARG A 32 -19.28 0.61 4.19
N HIS A 33 -18.70 1.39 5.10
CA HIS A 33 -19.45 2.16 6.09
C HIS A 33 -20.02 3.45 5.48
N SER A 34 -21.13 3.93 6.07
CA SER A 34 -21.78 5.14 5.60
C SER A 34 -21.03 6.39 6.07
N PHE A 35 -20.08 6.84 5.25
CA PHE A 35 -19.36 8.09 5.45
C PHE A 35 -19.82 9.19 4.47
N SER A 36 -19.45 10.43 4.76
CA SER A 36 -19.63 11.56 3.83
C SER A 36 -18.94 11.28 2.49
N HIS A 37 -19.46 11.87 1.41
CA HIS A 37 -18.92 11.71 0.06
C HIS A 37 -17.41 12.02 -0.01
N THR A 38 -16.98 13.12 0.62
CA THR A 38 -15.57 13.53 0.69
C THR A 38 -14.71 12.51 1.41
N TYR A 39 -15.17 11.96 2.53
CA TYR A 39 -14.40 10.97 3.28
C TYR A 39 -14.29 9.64 2.50
N ARG A 40 -15.34 9.23 1.80
CA ARG A 40 -15.28 8.07 0.89
C ARG A 40 -14.26 8.28 -0.22
N ALA A 41 -14.22 9.46 -0.84
CA ALA A 41 -13.22 9.78 -1.87
C ALA A 41 -11.78 9.70 -1.32
N THR A 42 -11.55 10.19 -0.09
CA THR A 42 -10.26 10.06 0.59
C THR A 42 -9.90 8.60 0.85
N LEU A 43 -10.83 7.77 1.33
CA LEU A 43 -10.59 6.34 1.54
C LEU A 43 -10.27 5.61 0.23
N GLN A 44 -10.97 5.94 -0.86
CA GLN A 44 -10.71 5.37 -2.18
C GLN A 44 -9.33 5.78 -2.71
N ALA A 45 -8.93 7.03 -2.54
CA ALA A 45 -7.59 7.50 -2.91
C ALA A 45 -6.51 6.74 -2.14
N LYS A 46 -6.68 6.55 -0.83
CA LYS A 46 -5.76 5.75 0.00
C LYS A 46 -5.70 4.29 -0.45
N LEU A 47 -6.84 3.67 -0.73
CA LEU A 47 -6.89 2.29 -1.22
C LEU A 47 -6.08 2.14 -2.52
N ARG A 48 -6.26 3.07 -3.47
CA ARG A 48 -5.51 3.10 -4.72
C ARG A 48 -4.00 3.24 -4.50
N MET A 49 -3.57 4.12 -3.59
CA MET A 49 -2.15 4.26 -3.25
C MET A 49 -1.56 2.96 -2.68
N VAL A 50 -2.31 2.25 -1.83
CA VAL A 50 -1.88 0.96 -1.28
C VAL A 50 -1.76 -0.09 -2.38
N ASP A 51 -2.73 -0.16 -3.30
CA ASP A 51 -2.67 -1.08 -4.44
C ASP A 51 -1.48 -0.78 -5.36
N ASP A 52 -1.19 0.50 -5.62
CA ASP A 52 -0.03 0.92 -6.41
C ASP A 52 1.29 0.54 -5.73
N LEU A 53 1.42 0.72 -4.41
CA LEU A 53 2.60 0.31 -3.65
C LEU A 53 2.80 -1.21 -3.64
N LEU A 54 1.73 -1.98 -3.46
CA LEU A 54 1.78 -3.44 -3.55
C LEU A 54 2.23 -3.90 -4.95
N ASN A 55 1.74 -3.24 -6.00
CA ASN A 55 2.16 -3.52 -7.37
C ASN A 55 3.65 -3.19 -7.60
N GLN A 56 4.14 -2.07 -7.09
CA GLN A 56 5.57 -1.72 -7.13
C GLN A 56 6.41 -2.78 -6.41
N ILE A 57 6.03 -3.17 -5.20
CA ILE A 57 6.75 -4.19 -4.44
C ILE A 57 6.81 -5.52 -5.21
N ARG A 58 5.70 -5.95 -5.83
CA ARG A 58 5.68 -7.16 -6.66
C ARG A 58 6.65 -7.07 -7.83
N GLN A 59 6.80 -5.89 -8.46
CA GLN A 59 7.74 -5.70 -9.57
C GLN A 59 9.21 -5.78 -9.13
N HIS A 60 9.49 -5.49 -7.86
CA HIS A 60 10.83 -5.53 -7.28
C HIS A 60 11.19 -6.84 -6.59
N GLN A 61 10.24 -7.77 -6.40
CA GLN A 61 10.54 -9.08 -5.83
C GLN A 61 11.04 -10.05 -6.91
N PRO A 62 12.24 -10.66 -6.76
CA PRO A 62 12.67 -11.74 -7.64
C PRO A 62 11.69 -12.93 -7.51
N ALA A 63 11.37 -13.56 -8.64
CA ALA A 63 10.45 -14.70 -8.73
C ALA A 63 10.87 -15.88 -7.84
#